data_AF-A0A662XUJ9-F1
#
_entry.id   AF-A0A662XUJ9-F1
#
_cell.length_a   1.000
_cell.length_b   1.000
_cell.length_c   1.000
_cell.angle_alpha   90.00
_cell.angle_beta   90.00
_cell.angle_gamma   90.00
#
_symmetry.space_group_name_H-M   'P 1'
#
loop_
_entity.id
_entity.type
_entity.pdbx_description
1 polymer ?
#
loop_
_entity_poly.entity_id
_entity_poly.type
_entity_poly.pdbx_seq_one_letter_code
_entity_poly.pdbx_strand_id
1 'polypeptide(L)'
;MQCNSEQEGSDRLVEHIEVVCPSDRPMNGGKKDEPVPVKKYALRHDLNIFNTPSHLKSLKKWDFPVTDRFDVGVVVLAKELGTFGADCVLKTLRDLPQCKKTAVVQDDAKASKAPKLTLQDGFLSLNESANAIFHLWQALSNSVGVSVQFRDKVVKLIEIRLPSADDLQSVQADEARNGPSTVGTFFFEKKRQALWLRCSEDSWLLISKLQQADRKVGAAIDFCNGYRLKNMQRERFKQVDVSPTGSHSK
;
A
#
# COMPACT_ATOMS: atom_id res chain seq x y z
N MET A 1 19.93 -4.67 14.62
CA MET A 1 20.67 -3.69 15.42
C MET A 1 21.00 -4.36 16.73
N GLN A 2 22.26 -4.71 16.94
CA GLN A 2 22.72 -5.07 18.29
C GLN A 2 22.60 -3.82 19.14
N CYS A 3 21.94 -3.94 20.29
CA CYS A 3 21.90 -2.89 21.28
C CYS A 3 23.35 -2.63 21.73
N ASN A 4 23.77 -1.36 21.68
CA ASN A 4 25.09 -0.87 22.08
C ASN A 4 25.32 -0.93 23.62
N SER A 5 24.86 -1.98 24.30
CA SER A 5 25.03 -2.08 25.76
C SER A 5 26.46 -2.48 26.18
N GLU A 6 27.34 -2.85 25.24
CA GLU A 6 28.66 -3.42 25.57
C GLU A 6 29.85 -2.71 24.88
N GLN A 7 29.80 -1.39 24.71
CA GLN A 7 31.01 -0.60 24.43
C GLN A 7 31.26 0.39 25.56
N GLU A 8 32.12 -0.01 26.50
CA GLU A 8 32.81 0.91 27.41
C GLU A 8 33.82 1.73 26.59
N GLY A 9 33.43 2.95 26.21
CA GLY A 9 34.28 3.86 25.45
C GLY A 9 33.58 5.21 25.23
N SER A 10 34.37 6.29 25.17
CA SER A 10 33.93 7.69 25.07
C SER A 10 33.23 8.09 23.75
N ASP A 11 32.60 7.14 23.05
CA ASP A 11 31.97 7.31 21.73
C ASP A 11 30.49 6.88 21.72
N ARG A 12 29.84 6.83 22.90
CA ARG A 12 28.39 6.60 22.98
C ARG A 12 27.64 7.81 22.41
N LEU A 13 27.12 7.63 21.19
CA LEU A 13 26.29 8.64 20.52
C LEU A 13 24.93 8.85 21.18
N VAL A 14 24.39 7.82 21.83
CA VAL A 14 23.06 7.84 22.45
C VAL A 14 23.17 7.28 23.87
N GLU A 15 22.80 8.11 24.84
CA GLU A 15 22.84 7.74 26.26
C GLU A 15 21.57 7.02 26.68
N HIS A 16 20.41 7.51 26.22
CA HIS A 16 19.09 7.05 26.63
C HIS A 16 18.16 6.86 25.42
N ILE A 17 17.36 5.79 25.43
CA ILE A 17 16.38 5.48 24.39
C ILE A 17 15.07 5.08 25.05
N GLU A 18 14.00 5.78 24.67
CA GLU A 18 12.63 5.40 25.01
C GLU A 18 11.79 5.17 23.76
N VAL A 19 10.75 4.36 23.92
CA VAL A 19 9.86 3.98 22.84
C VAL A 19 8.44 4.44 23.12
N VAL A 20 7.99 5.42 22.34
CA VAL A 20 6.59 5.85 22.35
C VAL A 20 5.82 5.12 21.27
N CYS A 21 4.73 4.43 21.63
CA CYS A 21 3.92 3.68 20.68
C CYS A 21 2.44 3.69 21.05
N PRO A 22 1.51 3.43 20.11
CA PRO A 22 0.10 3.29 20.45
C PRO A 22 -0.14 2.18 21.46
N SER A 23 -1.14 2.37 22.33
CA SER A 23 -1.70 1.29 23.14
C SER A 23 -2.06 0.07 22.28
N ASP A 24 -2.02 -1.12 22.89
CA ASP A 24 -2.34 -2.37 22.21
C ASP A 24 -3.76 -2.29 21.67
N ARG A 25 -3.93 -2.80 20.45
CA ARG A 25 -5.18 -2.67 19.72
C ARG A 25 -5.43 -3.92 18.90
N PRO A 26 -6.69 -4.21 18.58
CA PRO A 26 -6.99 -5.29 17.66
C PRO A 26 -6.36 -4.99 16.30
N MET A 27 -5.60 -5.95 15.77
CA MET A 27 -4.98 -5.85 14.45
C MET A 27 -5.78 -6.68 13.44
N ASN A 28 -6.00 -6.16 12.23
CA ASN A 28 -6.71 -6.85 11.14
C ASN A 28 -8.09 -7.42 11.51
N GLY A 29 -8.84 -6.75 12.41
CA GLY A 29 -10.16 -7.21 12.86
C GLY A 29 -10.13 -8.37 13.86
N GLY A 30 -8.95 -8.70 14.41
CA GLY A 30 -8.81 -9.63 15.53
C GLY A 30 -9.55 -9.12 16.78
N LYS A 31 -9.99 -10.04 17.66
CA LYS A 31 -10.65 -9.68 18.93
C LYS A 31 -9.67 -9.43 20.09
N LYS A 32 -8.41 -9.82 19.92
CA LYS A 32 -7.37 -9.70 20.94
C LYS A 32 -6.51 -8.48 20.64
N ASP A 33 -6.23 -7.72 21.68
CA ASP A 33 -5.29 -6.63 21.62
C ASP A 33 -3.89 -7.21 21.40
N GLU A 34 -3.23 -6.76 20.34
CA GLU A 34 -1.86 -7.12 20.07
C GLU A 34 -0.95 -5.89 20.12
N PRO A 35 0.26 -6.02 20.69
CA PRO A 35 1.23 -4.95 20.66
C PRO A 35 1.74 -4.73 19.25
N VAL A 36 1.97 -3.46 18.92
CA VAL A 36 2.56 -3.06 17.64
C VAL A 36 4.00 -3.62 17.50
N PRO A 37 4.51 -3.80 16.27
CA PRO A 37 5.84 -4.38 16.04
C PRO A 37 6.97 -3.69 16.83
N VAL A 38 6.93 -2.36 16.95
CA VAL A 38 7.93 -1.60 17.71
C VAL A 38 7.87 -1.88 19.21
N LYS A 39 6.68 -2.07 19.79
CA LYS A 39 6.50 -2.44 21.19
C LYS A 39 6.99 -3.87 21.47
N LYS A 40 6.69 -4.81 20.56
CA LYS A 40 7.24 -6.18 20.60
C LYS A 40 8.77 -6.19 20.53
N TYR A 41 9.39 -5.27 19.81
CA TYR A 41 10.84 -5.11 19.78
C TYR A 41 11.36 -4.53 21.10
N ALA A 42 10.78 -3.42 21.55
CA ALA A 42 11.17 -2.73 22.78
C ALA A 42 11.13 -3.65 24.01
N LEU A 43 10.06 -4.43 24.16
CA LEU A 43 9.92 -5.41 25.26
C LEU A 43 11.01 -6.50 25.23
N ARG A 44 11.44 -6.93 24.05
CA ARG A 44 12.49 -7.96 23.90
C ARG A 44 13.88 -7.43 24.24
N HIS A 45 14.07 -6.13 24.18
CA HIS A 45 15.34 -5.46 24.43
C HIS A 45 15.33 -4.63 25.73
N ASP A 46 14.32 -4.83 26.58
CA ASP A 46 14.16 -4.17 27.87
C ASP A 46 14.24 -2.63 27.78
N LEU A 47 13.63 -2.06 26.73
CA LEU A 47 13.57 -0.61 26.54
C LEU A 47 12.37 -0.02 27.29
N ASN A 48 12.51 1.21 27.79
CA ASN A 48 11.42 1.99 28.37
C ASN A 48 10.33 2.26 27.31
N ILE A 49 9.08 1.94 27.64
CA ILE A 49 7.94 2.06 26.71
C ILE A 49 6.85 2.94 27.29
N PHE A 50 6.37 3.88 26.49
CA PHE A 50 5.22 4.72 26.80
C PHE A 50 4.12 4.51 25.78
N ASN A 51 2.92 4.16 26.26
CA ASN A 51 1.77 3.96 25.40
C ASN A 51 1.00 5.28 25.22
N THR A 52 0.68 5.63 23.98
CA THR A 52 -0.21 6.75 23.74
C THR A 52 -1.65 6.40 24.17
N PRO A 53 -2.40 7.36 24.74
CA PRO A 53 -3.76 7.13 25.20
C PRO A 53 -4.70 6.80 24.04
N SER A 54 -5.36 5.64 24.13
CA SER A 54 -6.25 5.11 23.07
C SER A 54 -7.53 5.95 22.85
N HIS A 55 -7.96 6.72 23.84
CA HIS A 55 -9.18 7.54 23.79
C HIS A 55 -8.97 8.89 23.11
N LEU A 56 -7.72 9.31 22.87
CA LEU A 56 -7.43 10.59 22.24
C LEU A 56 -7.43 10.45 20.71
N LYS A 57 -8.24 11.30 20.05
CA LYS A 57 -8.25 11.43 18.58
C LYS A 57 -6.99 12.12 18.04
N SER A 58 -6.28 12.86 18.89
CA SER A 58 -5.06 13.60 18.54
C SER A 58 -4.15 13.69 19.75
N LEU A 59 -2.84 13.57 19.51
CA LEU A 59 -1.80 13.71 20.54
C LEU A 59 -1.43 15.17 20.82
N LYS A 60 -2.06 16.15 20.15
CA LYS A 60 -1.75 17.59 20.35
C LYS A 60 -1.90 18.09 21.78
N LYS A 61 -2.77 17.44 22.57
CA LYS A 61 -3.06 17.77 23.98
C LYS A 61 -2.56 16.68 24.92
N TRP A 62 -1.78 15.73 24.42
CA TRP A 62 -1.24 14.69 25.26
C TRP A 62 0.01 15.22 25.92
N ASP A 63 -0.07 15.41 27.23
CA ASP A 63 1.10 15.66 28.06
C ASP A 63 1.88 14.34 28.16
N PHE A 64 2.91 14.24 27.31
CA PHE A 64 3.83 13.11 27.33
C PHE A 64 4.50 13.10 28.71
N PRO A 65 4.47 11.99 29.48
CA PRO A 65 5.12 11.91 30.79
C PRO A 65 6.64 11.87 30.59
N VAL A 66 7.22 13.04 30.31
CA VAL A 66 8.65 13.25 30.18
C VAL A 66 9.25 13.14 31.59
N THR A 67 9.94 12.04 31.88
CA THR A 67 10.82 11.95 33.05
C THR A 67 12.13 12.71 32.83
N ASP A 68 12.64 12.74 31.59
CA ASP A 68 13.92 13.37 31.21
C ASP A 68 13.86 14.08 29.84
N ARG A 69 14.74 15.06 29.58
CA ARG A 69 14.77 15.78 28.29
C ARG A 69 15.14 14.84 27.12
N PHE A 70 14.43 14.96 26.00
CA PHE A 70 14.77 14.27 24.75
C PHE A 70 15.41 15.23 23.74
N ASP A 71 16.46 14.76 23.07
CA ASP A 71 17.10 15.52 21.99
C ASP A 71 16.45 15.28 20.62
N VAL A 72 15.95 14.06 20.36
CA VAL A 72 15.40 13.66 19.06
C VAL A 72 14.24 12.67 19.19
N GLY A 73 13.19 12.87 18.39
CA GLY A 73 12.09 11.92 18.19
C GLY A 73 12.12 11.32 16.79
N VAL A 74 12.01 9.99 16.67
CA VAL A 74 12.09 9.28 15.38
C VAL A 74 10.83 8.43 15.16
N VAL A 75 10.24 8.53 13.97
CA VAL A 75 9.12 7.68 13.53
C VAL A 75 9.63 6.71 12.48
N VAL A 76 9.48 5.41 12.74
CA VAL A 76 9.98 4.34 11.85
C VAL A 76 8.91 3.94 10.84
N LEU A 77 9.28 3.90 9.56
CA LEU A 77 8.43 3.52 8.43
C LEU A 77 8.84 2.13 7.86
N ALA A 78 8.18 1.71 6.76
CA ALA A 78 8.27 0.36 6.18
C ALA A 78 9.72 -0.14 5.93
N LYS A 79 9.87 -1.47 5.89
CA LYS A 79 11.14 -2.22 5.99
C LYS A 79 12.31 -1.70 5.14
N GLU A 80 12.10 -1.32 3.89
CA GLU A 80 13.17 -0.89 2.97
C GLU A 80 13.66 0.54 3.26
N LEU A 81 12.73 1.48 3.45
CA LEU A 81 13.06 2.84 3.89
C LEU A 81 13.50 2.88 5.36
N GLY A 82 13.12 1.88 6.15
CA GLY A 82 13.49 1.78 7.56
C GLY A 82 15.00 1.67 7.75
N THR A 83 15.69 0.83 6.97
CA THR A 83 17.14 0.68 7.05
C THR A 83 17.85 1.97 6.63
N PHE A 84 17.50 2.51 5.45
CA PHE A 84 18.09 3.75 4.96
C PHE A 84 17.84 4.92 5.93
N GLY A 85 16.61 5.04 6.43
CA GLY A 85 16.22 6.06 7.40
C GLY A 85 17.00 5.95 8.71
N ALA A 86 17.22 4.74 9.22
CA ALA A 86 18.03 4.52 10.41
C ALA A 86 19.49 4.97 10.21
N ASP A 87 20.08 4.62 9.06
CA ASP A 87 21.44 5.06 8.73
C ASP A 87 21.53 6.59 8.61
N CYS A 88 20.53 7.22 7.99
CA CYS A 88 20.42 8.68 7.91
C CYS A 88 20.35 9.30 9.31
N VAL A 89 19.48 8.80 10.19
CA VAL A 89 19.37 9.30 11.57
C VAL A 89 20.71 9.20 12.30
N LEU A 90 21.39 8.05 12.23
CA LEU A 90 22.70 7.87 12.89
C LEU A 90 23.76 8.81 12.32
N LYS A 91 23.81 9.00 11.01
CA LYS A 91 24.74 9.95 10.37
C LYS A 91 24.46 11.38 10.80
N THR A 92 23.19 11.79 10.81
CA THR A 92 22.79 13.14 11.23
C THR A 92 23.07 13.39 12.70
N LEU A 93 22.85 12.39 13.57
CA LEU A 93 23.14 12.53 15.01
C LEU A 93 24.64 12.71 15.28
N ARG A 94 25.51 11.97 14.57
CA ARG A 94 26.99 12.09 14.73
C ARG A 94 27.53 13.48 14.40
N ASP A 95 26.92 14.15 13.43
CA ASP A 95 27.35 15.47 12.95
C ASP A 95 26.24 16.52 13.07
N LEU A 96 25.42 16.40 14.11
CA LEU A 96 24.25 17.26 14.31
C LEU A 96 24.59 18.76 14.32
N PRO A 97 25.69 19.22 14.98
CA PRO A 97 26.06 20.63 14.96
C PRO A 97 26.30 21.16 13.55
N GLN A 98 26.97 20.39 12.68
CA GLN A 98 27.23 20.81 11.31
C GLN A 98 25.98 20.70 10.44
N CYS A 99 25.22 19.61 10.55
CA CYS A 99 23.94 19.44 9.85
C CYS A 99 22.95 20.57 10.16
N LYS A 100 22.95 21.07 11.41
CA LYS A 100 22.12 22.20 11.81
C LYS A 100 22.60 23.52 11.21
N LYS A 101 23.92 23.72 11.06
CA LYS A 101 24.49 24.92 10.41
C LYS A 101 24.22 24.95 8.91
N THR A 102 24.21 23.80 8.25
CA THR A 102 23.97 23.67 6.81
C THR A 102 22.51 23.35 6.46
N ALA A 103 21.61 23.39 7.45
CA ALA A 103 20.20 23.10 7.26
C ALA A 103 19.58 24.09 6.25
N VAL A 104 18.89 23.54 5.25
CA VAL A 104 18.22 24.31 4.20
C VAL A 104 16.74 24.49 4.57
N VAL A 105 16.27 25.74 4.55
CA VAL A 105 14.84 26.06 4.72
C VAL A 105 14.06 25.51 3.53
N GLN A 106 12.95 24.81 3.80
CA GLN A 106 12.10 24.26 2.75
C GLN A 106 11.40 25.38 1.97
N ASP A 107 11.26 25.18 0.65
CA ASP A 107 10.54 26.07 -0.25
C ASP A 107 9.05 25.69 -0.26
N ASP A 108 8.21 26.49 0.43
CA ASP A 108 6.77 26.25 0.56
C ASP A 108 6.05 26.19 -0.80
N ALA A 109 6.58 26.83 -1.84
CA ALA A 109 5.99 26.77 -3.18
C ALA A 109 6.17 25.40 -3.85
N LYS A 110 7.13 24.60 -3.39
CA LYS A 110 7.40 23.23 -3.87
C LYS A 110 6.80 22.15 -2.96
N ALA A 111 6.24 22.53 -1.81
CA ALA A 111 5.64 21.59 -0.89
C ALA A 111 4.35 20.99 -1.47
N SER A 112 4.25 19.67 -1.45
CA SER A 112 3.04 18.95 -1.86
C SER A 112 2.43 18.19 -0.66
N LYS A 113 1.11 18.06 -0.65
CA LYS A 113 0.40 17.31 0.39
C LYS A 113 0.32 15.84 -0.01
N ALA A 114 0.66 14.94 0.90
CA ALA A 114 0.42 13.50 0.78
C ALA A 114 -0.84 13.14 1.62
N PRO A 115 -2.05 13.19 1.04
CA PRO A 115 -3.27 12.88 1.76
C PRO A 115 -3.30 11.41 2.18
N LYS A 116 -4.11 11.12 3.21
CA LYS A 116 -4.34 9.75 3.66
C LYS A 116 -5.11 8.98 2.60
N LEU A 117 -4.57 7.82 2.20
CA LEU A 117 -5.26 6.89 1.31
C LEU A 117 -6.55 6.35 1.94
N THR A 118 -7.59 6.31 1.12
CA THR A 118 -8.92 5.78 1.41
C THR A 118 -9.22 4.59 0.51
N LEU A 119 -10.22 3.78 0.86
CA LEU A 119 -10.64 2.66 0.02
C LEU A 119 -11.13 3.12 -1.37
N GLN A 120 -11.69 4.32 -1.46
CA GLN A 120 -12.21 4.88 -2.71
C GLN A 120 -11.08 5.20 -3.70
N ASP A 121 -9.90 5.56 -3.20
CA ASP A 121 -8.70 5.78 -4.04
C ASP A 121 -8.26 4.50 -4.76
N GLY A 122 -8.70 3.34 -4.27
CA GLY A 122 -8.49 2.04 -4.90
C GLY A 122 -9.48 1.70 -6.02
N PHE A 123 -10.52 2.49 -6.26
CA PHE A 123 -11.49 2.21 -7.33
C PHE A 123 -10.96 2.69 -8.67
N LEU A 124 -10.70 1.74 -9.56
CA LEU A 124 -10.00 1.98 -10.80
C LEU A 124 -10.87 2.80 -11.78
N SER A 125 -10.35 3.94 -12.21
CA SER A 125 -10.82 4.61 -13.42
C SER A 125 -10.27 3.86 -14.64
N LEU A 126 -11.17 3.27 -15.44
CA LEU A 126 -10.76 2.51 -16.63
C LEU A 126 -10.32 3.42 -17.79
N ASN A 127 -10.64 4.72 -17.73
CA ASN A 127 -10.30 5.72 -18.76
C ASN A 127 -8.83 6.18 -18.72
N GLU A 128 -8.01 5.57 -17.87
CA GLU A 128 -6.57 5.80 -17.76
C GLU A 128 -5.77 4.85 -18.67
N SER A 129 -4.54 5.24 -19.01
CA SER A 129 -3.66 4.38 -19.82
C SER A 129 -3.13 3.21 -19.00
N ALA A 130 -2.70 2.13 -19.66
CA ALA A 130 -2.17 0.94 -19.00
C ALA A 130 -1.00 1.27 -18.05
N ASN A 131 -0.12 2.20 -18.42
CA ASN A 131 0.98 2.65 -17.58
C ASN A 131 0.49 3.39 -16.33
N ALA A 132 -0.47 4.31 -16.48
CA ALA A 132 -1.05 5.04 -15.35
C ALA A 132 -1.72 4.08 -14.35
N ILE A 133 -2.50 3.13 -14.86
CA ILE A 133 -3.14 2.09 -14.05
C ILE A 133 -2.11 1.16 -13.38
N PHE A 134 -1.03 0.81 -14.10
CA PHE A 134 0.04 -0.02 -13.55
C PHE A 134 0.78 0.68 -12.41
N HIS A 135 1.13 1.95 -12.56
CA HIS A 135 1.74 2.75 -11.48
C HIS A 135 0.80 2.91 -10.29
N LEU A 136 -0.49 3.13 -10.53
CA LEU A 136 -1.50 3.16 -9.48
C LEU A 136 -1.56 1.83 -8.72
N TRP A 137 -1.55 0.71 -9.44
CA TRP A 137 -1.49 -0.62 -8.83
C TRP A 137 -0.22 -0.83 -8.03
N GLN A 138 0.95 -0.41 -8.52
CA GLN A 138 2.20 -0.49 -7.76
C GLN A 138 2.12 0.30 -6.44
N ALA A 139 1.56 1.51 -6.48
CA ALA A 139 1.41 2.36 -5.30
C ALA A 139 0.40 1.81 -4.28
N LEU A 140 -0.70 1.22 -4.76
CA LEU A 140 -1.83 0.85 -3.89
C LEU A 140 -1.89 -0.64 -3.52
N SER A 141 -1.23 -1.53 -4.25
CA SER A 141 -1.35 -3.00 -4.11
C SER A 141 -1.21 -3.51 -2.66
N ASN A 142 -0.22 -3.00 -1.93
CA ASN A 142 0.07 -3.36 -0.54
C ASN A 142 -0.80 -2.65 0.51
N SER A 143 -1.69 -1.75 0.09
CA SER A 143 -2.59 -1.00 0.96
C SER A 143 -4.06 -1.29 0.60
N VAL A 144 -4.76 -0.34 0.00
CA VAL A 144 -6.17 -0.47 -0.40
C VAL A 144 -6.31 -1.37 -1.65
N GLY A 145 -5.29 -1.36 -2.50
CA GLY A 145 -5.21 -2.02 -3.80
C GLY A 145 -6.20 -1.48 -4.82
N VAL A 146 -6.17 -2.05 -6.03
CA VAL A 146 -6.93 -1.56 -7.18
C VAL A 146 -8.10 -2.48 -7.46
N SER A 147 -9.31 -1.93 -7.60
CA SER A 147 -10.55 -2.70 -7.73
C SER A 147 -11.45 -2.19 -8.85
N VAL A 148 -12.12 -3.12 -9.50
CA VAL A 148 -13.15 -2.91 -10.54
C VAL A 148 -14.44 -3.63 -10.15
N GLN A 149 -15.54 -3.40 -10.87
CA GLN A 149 -16.80 -4.10 -10.68
C GLN A 149 -17.10 -5.04 -11.86
N PHE A 150 -17.52 -6.27 -11.54
CA PHE A 150 -17.98 -7.26 -12.51
C PHE A 150 -19.21 -7.99 -11.99
N ARG A 151 -20.31 -7.95 -12.76
CA ARG A 151 -21.61 -8.57 -12.41
C ARG A 151 -21.99 -8.30 -10.94
N ASP A 152 -21.97 -7.01 -10.59
CA ASP A 152 -22.35 -6.46 -9.27
C ASP A 152 -21.47 -6.89 -8.09
N LYS A 153 -20.28 -7.42 -8.38
CA LYS A 153 -19.27 -7.74 -7.37
C LYS A 153 -18.01 -6.92 -7.59
N VAL A 154 -17.44 -6.45 -6.48
CA VAL A 154 -16.11 -5.85 -6.47
C VAL A 154 -15.07 -6.95 -6.72
N VAL A 155 -14.14 -6.67 -7.62
CA VAL A 155 -13.03 -7.54 -8.00
C VAL A 155 -11.75 -6.74 -7.83
N LYS A 156 -10.93 -7.12 -6.85
CA LYS A 156 -9.60 -6.57 -6.63
C LYS A 156 -8.61 -7.21 -7.60
N LEU A 157 -7.83 -6.38 -8.29
CA LEU A 157 -6.77 -6.79 -9.19
C LEU A 157 -5.50 -7.02 -8.36
N ILE A 158 -5.04 -8.27 -8.28
CA ILE A 158 -3.98 -8.65 -7.36
C ILE A 158 -2.62 -8.63 -8.06
N GLU A 159 -2.56 -9.16 -9.27
CA GLU A 159 -1.32 -9.24 -10.03
C GLU A 159 -1.55 -8.74 -11.46
N ILE A 160 -0.92 -7.60 -11.76
CA ILE A 160 -1.03 -6.89 -13.04
C ILE A 160 0.35 -6.81 -13.68
N ARG A 161 0.40 -6.88 -15.01
CA ARG A 161 1.62 -6.69 -15.81
C ARG A 161 1.32 -5.91 -17.09
N LEU A 162 2.29 -5.11 -17.52
CA LEU A 162 2.30 -4.51 -18.86
C LEU A 162 2.70 -5.54 -19.91
N PRO A 163 1.99 -5.62 -21.06
CA PRO A 163 2.31 -6.58 -22.12
C PRO A 163 3.63 -6.26 -22.82
N SER A 164 4.35 -7.30 -23.26
CA SER A 164 5.47 -7.17 -24.20
C SER A 164 4.96 -7.12 -25.64
N ALA A 165 5.84 -6.81 -26.60
CA ALA A 165 5.49 -6.82 -28.02
C ALA A 165 4.94 -8.19 -28.49
N ASP A 166 5.51 -9.29 -27.99
CA ASP A 166 5.04 -10.65 -28.30
C ASP A 166 3.68 -10.96 -27.68
N ASP A 167 3.33 -10.33 -26.55
CA ASP A 167 2.04 -10.53 -25.92
C ASP A 167 0.90 -9.96 -26.78
N LEU A 168 1.15 -8.82 -27.43
CA LEU A 168 0.15 -8.09 -28.23
C LEU A 168 -0.37 -8.86 -29.45
N GLN A 169 0.29 -9.93 -29.88
CA GLN A 169 -0.24 -10.83 -30.93
C GLN A 169 -1.65 -11.35 -30.59
N SER A 170 -1.93 -11.56 -29.30
CA SER A 170 -3.24 -12.06 -28.84
C SER A 170 -4.33 -10.99 -28.93
N VAL A 171 -3.95 -9.73 -28.69
CA VAL A 171 -4.81 -8.56 -28.88
C VAL A 171 -5.12 -8.37 -30.37
N GLN A 172 -4.10 -8.41 -31.22
CA GLN A 172 -4.26 -8.30 -32.67
C GLN A 172 -5.22 -9.37 -33.22
N ALA A 173 -5.10 -10.61 -32.75
CA ALA A 173 -5.99 -11.71 -33.13
C ALA A 173 -7.43 -11.53 -32.61
N ASP A 174 -7.62 -10.88 -31.46
CA ASP A 174 -8.95 -10.51 -30.97
C ASP A 174 -9.57 -9.41 -31.81
N GLU A 175 -8.84 -8.33 -32.07
CA GLU A 175 -9.32 -7.17 -32.84
C GLU A 175 -9.59 -7.52 -34.31
N ALA A 176 -8.78 -8.39 -34.92
CA ALA A 176 -9.04 -8.88 -36.27
C ALA A 176 -10.36 -9.64 -36.40
N ARG A 177 -10.82 -10.30 -35.32
CA ARG A 177 -12.08 -11.07 -35.32
C ARG A 177 -13.29 -10.25 -34.90
N ASN A 178 -13.11 -9.35 -33.93
CA ASN A 178 -14.19 -8.70 -33.21
C ASN A 178 -14.22 -7.17 -33.42
N GLY A 179 -13.30 -6.62 -34.21
CA GLY A 179 -13.11 -5.18 -34.37
C GLY A 179 -12.50 -4.50 -33.14
N PRO A 180 -12.35 -3.17 -33.15
CA PRO A 180 -11.79 -2.42 -32.03
C PRO A 180 -12.65 -2.57 -30.77
N SER A 181 -12.00 -2.61 -29.61
CA SER A 181 -12.68 -2.70 -28.31
C SER A 181 -12.74 -1.35 -27.60
N THR A 182 -13.75 -1.18 -26.75
CA THR A 182 -13.89 0.04 -25.92
C THR A 182 -13.24 -0.15 -24.55
N VAL A 183 -12.87 0.96 -23.93
CA VAL A 183 -12.27 0.98 -22.58
C VAL A 183 -13.11 0.19 -21.56
N GLY A 184 -12.42 -0.61 -20.75
CA GLY A 184 -13.01 -1.51 -19.76
C GLY A 184 -13.43 -2.87 -20.31
N THR A 185 -13.35 -3.09 -21.63
CA THR A 185 -13.52 -4.42 -22.22
C THR A 185 -12.37 -5.31 -21.76
N PHE A 186 -12.66 -6.56 -21.42
CA PHE A 186 -11.65 -7.56 -21.15
C PHE A 186 -11.98 -8.89 -21.81
N PHE A 187 -10.98 -9.72 -22.05
CA PHE A 187 -11.18 -11.10 -22.47
C PHE A 187 -10.17 -12.03 -21.80
N PHE A 188 -10.52 -13.31 -21.69
CA PHE A 188 -9.63 -14.33 -21.13
C PHE A 188 -8.86 -15.05 -22.24
N GLU A 189 -7.54 -15.17 -22.08
CA GLU A 189 -6.68 -15.95 -22.95
C GLU A 189 -6.18 -17.22 -22.22
N LYS A 190 -6.60 -18.40 -22.71
CA LYS A 190 -6.22 -19.69 -22.13
C LYS A 190 -4.73 -20.00 -22.17
N LYS A 191 -4.01 -19.59 -23.22
CA LYS A 191 -2.57 -19.89 -23.41
C LYS A 191 -1.73 -19.26 -22.30
N ARG A 192 -2.03 -18.00 -21.93
CA ARG A 192 -1.35 -17.25 -20.86
C ARG A 192 -2.03 -17.37 -19.50
N GLN A 193 -3.25 -17.95 -19.47
CA GLN A 193 -4.11 -18.01 -18.30
C GLN A 193 -4.28 -16.63 -17.64
N ALA A 194 -4.51 -15.60 -18.46
CA ALA A 194 -4.61 -14.21 -18.01
C ALA A 194 -5.82 -13.49 -18.64
N LEU A 195 -6.30 -12.45 -17.95
CA LEU A 195 -7.25 -11.51 -18.53
C LEU A 195 -6.48 -10.37 -19.20
N TRP A 196 -6.89 -10.05 -20.42
CA TRP A 196 -6.51 -8.84 -21.13
C TRP A 196 -7.53 -7.75 -20.85
N LEU A 197 -7.11 -6.61 -20.33
CA LEU A 197 -7.96 -5.45 -20.05
C LEU A 197 -7.61 -4.29 -20.96
N ARG A 198 -8.61 -3.81 -21.71
CA ARG A 198 -8.54 -2.63 -22.55
C ARG A 198 -8.54 -1.35 -21.71
N CYS A 199 -7.48 -0.56 -21.86
CA CYS A 199 -7.30 0.74 -21.22
C CYS A 199 -7.43 1.87 -22.26
N SER A 200 -7.29 3.13 -21.87
CA SER A 200 -7.26 4.24 -22.84
C SER A 200 -5.96 4.26 -23.66
N GLU A 201 -5.85 5.17 -24.62
CA GLU A 201 -4.64 5.32 -25.48
C GLU A 201 -4.23 4.03 -26.23
N ASP A 202 -5.21 3.23 -26.65
CA ASP A 202 -4.97 1.96 -27.34
C ASP A 202 -4.11 0.94 -26.54
N SER A 203 -4.06 1.10 -25.22
CA SER A 203 -3.18 0.31 -24.36
C SER A 203 -3.90 -0.85 -23.65
N TRP A 204 -3.13 -1.81 -23.17
CA TRP A 204 -3.63 -3.06 -22.60
C TRP A 204 -2.89 -3.47 -21.34
N LEU A 205 -3.58 -4.17 -20.45
CA LEU A 205 -3.02 -4.78 -19.25
C LEU A 205 -3.28 -6.29 -19.21
N LEU A 206 -2.33 -7.02 -18.63
CA LEU A 206 -2.46 -8.42 -18.32
C LEU A 206 -2.70 -8.60 -16.83
N ILE A 207 -3.73 -9.37 -16.49
CA ILE A 207 -4.11 -9.66 -15.10
C ILE A 207 -4.07 -11.17 -14.89
N SER A 208 -3.16 -11.65 -14.04
CA SER A 208 -2.95 -13.08 -13.77
C SER A 208 -3.63 -13.55 -12.48
N LYS A 209 -3.81 -12.66 -11.50
CA LYS A 209 -4.51 -12.96 -10.24
C LYS A 209 -5.52 -11.89 -9.86
N LEU A 210 -6.65 -12.33 -9.36
CA LEU A 210 -7.76 -11.48 -8.94
C LEU A 210 -8.36 -12.00 -7.63
N GLN A 211 -9.07 -11.12 -6.93
CA GLN A 211 -9.89 -11.46 -5.79
C GLN A 211 -11.27 -10.85 -5.94
N GLN A 212 -12.26 -11.72 -6.18
CA GLN A 212 -13.66 -11.32 -6.09
C GLN A 212 -14.09 -11.19 -4.63
N ALA A 213 -15.02 -10.28 -4.35
CA ALA A 213 -15.74 -10.18 -3.08
C ALA A 213 -16.20 -11.57 -2.59
N ASP A 214 -16.00 -11.83 -1.30
CA ASP A 214 -16.31 -13.10 -0.62
C ASP A 214 -15.53 -14.33 -1.11
N ARG A 215 -14.49 -14.15 -1.93
CA ARG A 215 -13.60 -15.21 -2.38
C ARG A 215 -12.15 -14.96 -1.96
N LYS A 216 -11.39 -16.06 -1.92
CA LYS A 216 -9.93 -16.00 -1.79
C LYS A 216 -9.33 -15.47 -3.09
N VAL A 217 -8.11 -14.94 -2.99
CA VAL A 217 -7.26 -14.63 -4.14
C VAL A 217 -7.10 -15.90 -4.98
N GLY A 218 -7.27 -15.79 -6.29
CA GLY A 218 -7.14 -16.91 -7.23
C GLY A 218 -6.56 -16.47 -8.57
N ALA A 219 -6.23 -17.44 -9.42
CA ALA A 219 -5.75 -17.16 -10.76
C ALA A 219 -6.88 -16.67 -11.67
N ALA A 220 -6.54 -15.97 -12.76
CA ALA A 220 -7.51 -15.50 -13.74
C ALA A 220 -8.35 -16.65 -14.33
N ILE A 221 -7.77 -17.85 -14.49
CA ILE A 221 -8.51 -19.04 -14.93
C ILE A 221 -9.60 -19.45 -13.93
N ASP A 222 -9.34 -19.38 -12.62
CA ASP A 222 -10.31 -19.73 -11.58
C ASP A 222 -11.49 -18.75 -11.58
N PHE A 223 -11.18 -17.47 -11.76
CA PHE A 223 -12.18 -16.42 -11.94
C PHE A 223 -13.06 -16.69 -13.16
N CYS A 224 -12.46 -17.01 -14.30
CA CYS A 224 -13.18 -17.31 -15.54
C CYS A 224 -14.05 -18.56 -15.42
N ASN A 225 -13.53 -19.61 -14.79
CA ASN A 225 -14.26 -20.85 -14.55
C ASN A 225 -15.48 -20.61 -13.64
N GLY A 226 -15.32 -19.79 -12.59
CA GLY A 226 -16.41 -19.42 -11.69
C GLY A 226 -17.58 -18.72 -12.38
N TYR A 227 -17.31 -18.03 -13.49
CA TYR A 227 -18.30 -17.34 -14.32
C TYR A 227 -18.64 -18.03 -15.63
N ARG A 228 -18.02 -19.19 -15.89
CA ARG A 228 -18.13 -19.97 -17.14
C ARG A 228 -17.81 -19.13 -18.39
N LEU A 229 -16.82 -18.24 -18.29
CA LEU A 229 -16.37 -17.40 -19.42
C LEU A 229 -15.64 -18.27 -20.46
N LYS A 230 -15.96 -18.07 -21.74
CA LYS A 230 -15.27 -18.75 -22.83
C LYS A 230 -13.95 -18.07 -23.17
N ASN A 231 -13.03 -18.83 -23.75
CA ASN A 231 -11.77 -18.27 -24.25
C ASN A 231 -12.04 -17.19 -25.31
N MET A 232 -11.35 -16.06 -25.21
CA MET A 232 -11.49 -14.90 -26.10
C MET A 232 -12.91 -14.29 -26.13
N GLN A 233 -13.76 -14.64 -25.16
CA GLN A 233 -15.05 -13.96 -24.98
C GLN A 233 -14.81 -12.58 -24.37
N ARG A 234 -15.27 -11.54 -25.07
CA ARG A 234 -15.26 -10.17 -24.55
C ARG A 234 -16.35 -10.00 -23.49
N GLU A 235 -15.96 -9.44 -22.37
CA GLU A 235 -16.78 -9.03 -21.24
C GLU A 235 -16.36 -7.61 -20.82
N ARG A 236 -17.03 -7.00 -19.86
CA ARG A 236 -16.74 -5.63 -19.45
C ARG A 236 -16.64 -5.47 -17.95
N PHE A 237 -15.54 -4.86 -17.51
CA PHE A 237 -15.44 -4.29 -16.16
C PHE A 237 -16.07 -2.90 -16.14
N LYS A 238 -16.68 -2.58 -15.00
CA LYS A 238 -17.18 -1.24 -14.70
C LYS A 238 -16.34 -0.64 -13.59
N GLN A 239 -16.35 0.69 -13.50
CA GLN A 239 -15.90 1.36 -12.30
C GLN A 239 -16.78 0.91 -11.12
N VAL A 240 -16.20 0.84 -9.92
CA VAL A 240 -16.95 0.46 -8.72
C VAL A 240 -17.90 1.61 -8.37
N ASP A 241 -19.20 1.36 -8.44
CA ASP A 241 -20.21 2.31 -8.01
C ASP A 241 -20.37 2.22 -6.49
N VAL A 242 -20.00 3.29 -5.79
CA VAL A 242 -20.24 3.44 -4.34
C VAL A 242 -21.68 3.89 -4.13
N SER A 243 -22.65 3.05 -4.50
CA SER A 243 -24.01 3.25 -3.98
C SER A 243 -23.95 2.99 -2.47
N PRO A 244 -24.45 3.90 -1.61
CA PRO A 244 -24.49 3.66 -0.18
C PRO A 244 -25.45 2.49 0.07
N THR A 245 -24.90 1.29 0.24
CA THR A 245 -25.66 0.10 0.59
C THR A 245 -26.18 0.25 2.02
N GLY A 246 -27.48 0.53 2.12
CA GLY A 246 -28.34 0.15 3.25
C GLY A 246 -28.02 0.79 4.59
N SER A 247 -28.83 1.77 4.98
CA SER A 247 -29.10 2.04 6.39
C SER A 247 -29.48 0.74 7.10
N HIS A 248 -28.57 0.17 7.89
CA HIS A 248 -28.97 -0.69 8.99
C HIS A 248 -29.73 0.18 9.98
N SER A 249 -31.05 0.19 9.83
CA SER A 249 -31.99 0.55 10.89
C SER A 249 -31.60 -0.27 12.12
N LYS A 250 -31.25 0.45 13.19
CA LYS A 250 -31.44 -0.08 14.55
C LYS A 250 -32.92 -0.31 14.82
#